data_AF-A0A3S1LHI2-F1
#
_entry.id   AF-A0A3S1LHI2-F1
#
_cell.length_a   1.000
_cell.length_b   1.000
_cell.length_c   1.000
_cell.angle_alpha   90.00
_cell.angle_beta   90.00
_cell.angle_gamma   90.00
#
_symmetry.space_group_name_H-M   'P 1'
#
loop_
_entity.id
_entity.type
_entity.pdbx_description
1 polymer ?
#
loop_
_entity_poly.entity_id
_entity_poly.type
_entity_poly.pdbx_seq_one_letter_code
_entity_poly.pdbx_strand_id
1 'polypeptide(L)'
;MSFRERLQSWRYNLVPDHVVGEILTKRWTDNAIPFLALVATLATFGSLIPGFFKLTALQDSTRQLGEFSLIVTGMTVVMLGGGIDLSVGSIFALSCFSAVYVFFILD
;
A
#
# COMPACT_ATOMS: atom_id res chain seq x y z
N MET A 1 13.63 -1.22 -45.14
CA MET A 1 13.30 -1.12 -43.71
C MET A 1 13.22 -2.52 -43.13
N SER A 2 14.10 -2.83 -42.20
CA SER A 2 14.19 -4.12 -41.52
C SER A 2 12.94 -4.37 -40.67
N PHE A 3 12.51 -5.63 -40.55
CA PHE A 3 11.37 -6.03 -39.70
C PHE A 3 11.50 -5.50 -38.25
N ARG A 4 12.73 -5.36 -37.77
CA ARG A 4 13.05 -4.78 -36.45
C ARG A 4 12.69 -3.29 -36.35
N GLU A 5 12.89 -2.52 -37.41
CA GLU A 5 12.55 -1.07 -37.44
C GLU A 5 11.04 -0.85 -37.45
N ARG A 6 10.28 -1.74 -38.10
CA ARG A 6 8.80 -1.72 -38.10
C ARG A 6 8.23 -2.08 -36.73
N LEU A 7 8.82 -3.06 -36.05
CA LEU A 7 8.45 -3.40 -34.66
C LEU A 7 8.78 -2.28 -33.67
N GLN A 8 9.94 -1.64 -33.85
CA GLN A 8 10.39 -0.57 -32.96
C GLN A 8 9.58 0.71 -33.13
N SER A 9 9.21 1.07 -34.36
CA SER A 9 8.30 2.20 -34.63
C SER A 9 6.87 1.93 -34.16
N TRP A 10 6.38 0.69 -34.31
CA TRP A 10 5.08 0.30 -33.77
C TRP A 10 5.06 0.38 -32.24
N ARG A 11 6.09 -0.11 -31.54
CA ARG A 11 6.22 0.01 -30.09
C ARG A 11 6.31 1.47 -29.62
N TYR A 12 7.08 2.30 -30.31
CA TYR A 12 7.27 3.71 -29.96
C TYR A 12 6.01 4.56 -30.19
N ASN A 13 5.20 4.22 -31.20
CA ASN A 13 3.94 4.94 -31.46
C ASN A 13 2.75 4.44 -30.62
N LEU A 14 2.78 3.19 -30.12
CA LEU A 14 1.70 2.62 -29.30
C LEU A 14 1.86 2.83 -27.81
N VAL A 15 3.08 3.06 -27.34
CA VAL A 15 3.32 3.38 -25.94
C VAL A 15 3.48 4.90 -25.84
N PRO A 16 2.45 5.64 -25.40
CA PRO A 16 2.54 7.07 -25.18
C PRO A 16 3.32 7.33 -23.88
N ASP A 17 4.58 6.92 -23.84
CA ASP A 17 5.48 7.11 -22.69
C ASP A 17 5.59 8.59 -22.32
N HIS A 18 5.46 9.49 -23.31
CA HIS A 18 5.45 10.93 -23.08
C HIS A 18 4.20 11.40 -22.33
N VAL A 19 3.01 10.87 -22.63
CA VAL A 19 1.74 11.27 -21.97
C VAL A 19 1.68 10.68 -20.56
N VAL A 20 2.11 9.42 -20.40
CA VAL A 20 2.17 8.77 -19.10
C VAL A 20 3.18 9.48 -18.19
N GLY A 21 4.36 9.81 -18.72
CA GLY A 21 5.36 10.60 -17.98
C GLY A 21 4.86 12.01 -17.61
N GLU A 22 4.15 12.68 -18.52
CA GLU A 22 3.61 14.01 -18.27
C GLU A 22 2.44 14.01 -17.27
N ILE A 23 1.66 12.92 -17.19
CA ILE A 23 0.64 12.73 -16.15
C ILE A 23 1.30 12.40 -14.81
N LEU A 24 2.31 11.51 -14.79
CA LEU A 24 3.01 11.10 -13.57
C LEU A 24 3.82 12.22 -12.92
N THR A 25 4.25 13.23 -13.67
CA THR A 25 4.97 14.40 -13.13
C THR A 25 4.06 15.46 -12.51
N LYS A 26 2.73 15.34 -12.62
CA LYS A 26 1.80 16.30 -12.00
C LYS A 26 1.65 16.03 -10.50
N ARG A 27 1.64 17.10 -9.71
CA ARG A 27 1.49 17.08 -8.23
C ARG A 27 0.23 16.37 -7.71
N TRP A 28 -0.84 16.29 -8.50
CA TRP A 28 -2.06 15.58 -8.08
C TRP A 28 -1.90 14.06 -8.17
N THR A 29 -0.93 13.60 -8.96
CA THR A 29 -0.66 12.18 -9.20
C THR A 29 -0.09 11.50 -7.96
N ASP A 30 0.64 12.24 -7.12
CA ASP A 30 1.16 11.77 -5.82
C ASP A 30 0.05 11.27 -4.88
N ASN A 31 -1.14 11.88 -4.95
CA ASN A 31 -2.31 11.46 -4.16
C ASN A 31 -3.21 10.49 -4.92
N ALA A 32 -3.30 10.65 -6.25
CA ALA A 32 -4.16 9.82 -7.08
C ALA A 32 -3.65 8.37 -7.18
N ILE A 33 -2.33 8.15 -7.23
CA ILE A 33 -1.76 6.80 -7.30
C ILE A 33 -2.14 5.97 -6.06
N PRO A 34 -1.89 6.41 -4.81
CA PRO A 34 -2.33 5.68 -3.62
C PRO A 34 -3.84 5.43 -3.59
N PHE A 35 -4.64 6.40 -4.01
CA PHE A 35 -6.10 6.25 -4.06
C PHE A 35 -6.54 5.21 -5.10
N LEU A 36 -5.97 5.23 -6.30
CA LEU A 36 -6.27 4.24 -7.33
C LEU A 36 -5.82 2.84 -6.91
N ALA A 37 -4.66 2.73 -6.24
CA ALA A 37 -4.22 1.47 -5.66
C ALA A 37 -5.20 0.96 -4.58
N LEU A 38 -5.73 1.85 -3.73
CA LEU A 38 -6.78 1.51 -2.77
C LEU A 38 -8.06 1.00 -3.45
N VAL A 39 -8.54 1.68 -4.49
CA VAL A 39 -9.75 1.24 -5.22
C VAL A 39 -9.51 -0.10 -5.90
N ALA A 40 -8.35 -0.27 -6.56
CA ALA A 40 -7.98 -1.52 -7.21
C ALA A 40 -7.92 -2.68 -6.21
N THR A 41 -7.26 -2.50 -5.07
CA THR A 41 -7.17 -3.53 -4.03
C THR A 41 -8.55 -3.90 -3.48
N LEU A 42 -9.39 -2.93 -3.14
CA LEU A 42 -10.75 -3.20 -2.66
C LEU A 42 -11.61 -3.94 -3.69
N ALA A 43 -11.52 -3.57 -4.98
CA ALA A 43 -12.24 -4.27 -6.05
C ALA A 43 -11.74 -5.70 -6.24
N THR A 44 -10.43 -5.91 -6.16
CA THR A 44 -9.81 -7.23 -6.34
C THR A 44 -10.19 -8.16 -5.20
N PHE A 45 -9.99 -7.75 -3.95
CA PHE A 45 -10.35 -8.59 -2.79
C PHE A 45 -11.87 -8.73 -2.63
N GLY A 46 -12.62 -7.68 -2.94
CA GLY A 46 -14.08 -7.69 -2.92
C GLY A 46 -14.71 -8.66 -3.92
N SER A 47 -14.04 -8.91 -5.05
CA SER A 47 -14.51 -9.87 -6.07
C SER A 47 -14.02 -11.30 -5.83
N LEU A 48 -12.81 -11.47 -5.28
CA LEU A 48 -12.23 -12.79 -5.02
C LEU A 48 -12.72 -13.43 -3.72
N ILE A 49 -13.05 -12.64 -2.69
CA ILE A 49 -13.40 -13.15 -1.36
C ILE A 49 -14.92 -13.06 -1.14
N PRO A 50 -15.63 -14.20 -1.03
CA PRO A 50 -17.07 -14.19 -0.81
C PRO A 50 -17.41 -13.60 0.56
N GLY A 51 -18.24 -12.56 0.58
CA GLY A 51 -18.64 -11.88 1.80
C GLY A 51 -17.62 -10.88 2.36
N PHE A 52 -16.63 -10.47 1.56
CA PHE A 52 -15.64 -9.43 1.93
C PHE A 52 -16.29 -8.15 2.47
N PHE A 53 -17.37 -7.69 1.84
CA PHE A 53 -18.10 -6.47 2.26
C PHE A 53 -19.19 -6.73 3.32
N LYS A 54 -19.24 -7.92 3.94
CA LYS A 54 -20.16 -8.16 5.06
C LYS A 54 -19.74 -7.33 6.26
N LEU A 55 -20.72 -6.82 7.02
CA LEU A 55 -20.45 -5.97 8.18
C LEU A 55 -19.54 -6.64 9.22
N THR A 56 -19.69 -7.95 9.44
CA THR A 56 -18.85 -8.71 10.37
C THR A 56 -17.39 -8.78 9.89
N ALA A 57 -17.17 -9.05 8.61
CA ALA A 57 -15.83 -9.10 8.02
C ALA A 57 -15.14 -7.73 8.05
N LEU A 58 -15.90 -6.66 7.80
CA LEU A 58 -15.42 -5.29 7.90
C LEU A 58 -15.07 -4.92 9.35
N GLN A 59 -15.87 -5.35 10.33
CA GLN A 59 -15.59 -5.14 11.75
C GLN A 59 -14.31 -5.86 12.20
N ASP A 60 -14.14 -7.13 11.83
CA ASP A 60 -12.95 -7.91 12.14
C ASP A 60 -11.69 -7.30 11.50
N SER A 61 -11.81 -6.88 10.23
CA SER A 61 -10.74 -6.18 9.53
C SER A 61 -10.40 -4.85 10.19
N THR A 62 -11.40 -4.09 10.64
CA THR A 62 -11.18 -2.81 11.35
C THR A 62 -10.49 -3.01 12.70
N ARG A 63 -10.74 -4.12 13.40
CA ARG A 63 -10.03 -4.43 14.65
C ARG A 63 -8.55 -4.73 14.39
N GLN A 64 -8.25 -5.59 13.41
CA GLN A 64 -6.88 -5.94 13.07
C GLN A 64 -6.11 -4.76 12.48
N LEU A 65 -6.70 -4.06 11.50
CA LEU A 65 -6.09 -2.89 10.87
C LEU A 65 -6.10 -1.67 11.79
N GLY A 66 -6.99 -1.62 12.78
CA GLY A 66 -7.07 -0.55 13.77
C GLY A 66 -5.78 -0.43 14.58
N GLU A 67 -5.24 -1.56 15.05
CA GLU A 67 -3.95 -1.61 15.74
C GLU A 67 -2.83 -1.07 14.85
N PHE A 68 -2.76 -1.52 13.60
CA PHE A 68 -1.76 -1.04 12.63
C PHE A 68 -1.96 0.43 12.25
N SER A 69 -3.19 0.93 12.18
CA SER A 69 -3.50 2.32 11.82
C SER A 69 -2.92 3.31 12.83
N LEU A 70 -2.91 2.94 14.12
CA LEU A 70 -2.32 3.74 15.19
C LEU A 70 -0.80 3.88 14.99
N ILE A 71 -0.13 2.77 14.66
CA ILE A 71 1.31 2.72 14.41
C ILE A 71 1.67 3.53 13.16
N VAL A 72 0.92 3.33 12.07
CA VAL A 72 1.13 4.05 10.81
C VAL A 72 0.94 5.55 11.02
N THR A 73 -0.06 5.96 11.80
CA THR A 73 -0.25 7.37 12.15
C THR A 73 0.98 7.93 12.89
N GLY A 74 1.53 7.19 13.86
CA GLY A 74 2.81 7.54 14.50
C GLY A 74 3.95 7.67 13.50
N MET A 75 4.10 6.72 12.57
CA MET A 75 5.12 6.79 11.51
C MET A 75 4.92 8.00 10.59
N THR A 76 3.69 8.39 10.26
CA THR A 76 3.44 9.58 9.43
C THR A 76 3.95 10.85 10.10
N VAL A 77 3.80 10.99 11.42
CA VAL A 77 4.34 12.14 12.15
C VAL A 77 5.87 12.19 12.05
N VAL A 78 6.54 11.04 12.17
CA VAL A 78 8.01 11.00 12.06
C VAL A 78 8.48 11.31 10.63
N MET A 79 7.78 10.78 9.61
CA MET A 79 8.07 11.09 8.22
C MET A 79 7.89 12.57 7.90
N LEU A 80 6.84 13.22 8.43
CA LEU A 80 6.63 14.66 8.29
C LEU A 80 7.74 15.48 8.96
N GLY A 81 8.34 14.97 10.03
CA GLY A 81 9.52 15.56 10.69
C GLY A 81 10.83 15.41 9.90
N GLY A 82 10.81 14.77 8.73
CA GLY A 82 12.00 14.52 7.90
C GLY A 82 12.82 13.28 8.30
N GLY A 83 12.28 12.45 9.19
CA GLY A 83 12.91 11.19 9.60
C GLY A 83 12.31 9.97 8.90
N ILE A 84 13.17 9.05 8.44
CA ILE A 84 12.77 7.69 8.05
C ILE A 84 12.95 6.76 9.26
N ASP A 85 12.18 6.99 10.32
CA ASP A 85 12.35 6.22 11.55
C ASP A 85 11.71 4.84 11.43
N LEU A 86 12.52 3.88 10.99
CA LEU A 86 12.15 2.47 10.92
C LEU A 86 11.99 1.83 12.32
N SER A 87 12.40 2.53 13.40
CA SER A 87 12.37 1.97 14.77
C SER A 87 10.94 1.82 15.33
N VAL A 88 9.97 2.60 14.86
CA VAL A 88 8.57 2.51 15.34
C VAL A 88 8.00 1.11 15.10
N GLY A 89 8.27 0.52 13.93
CA GLY A 89 7.82 -0.84 13.61
C GLY A 89 8.55 -1.92 14.41
N SER A 90 9.86 -1.75 14.65
CA SER A 90 10.63 -2.74 15.43
C SER A 90 10.27 -2.72 16.91
N ILE A 91 9.99 -1.54 17.49
CA ILE A 91 9.51 -1.40 18.87
C ILE A 91 8.14 -2.07 19.03
N PHE A 92 7.22 -1.86 18.08
CA PHE A 92 5.92 -2.54 18.10
C PHE A 92 6.06 -4.06 18.01
N ALA A 93 6.91 -4.57 17.11
CA ALA A 93 7.13 -6.00 16.99
C ALA A 93 7.70 -6.60 18.29
N LEU A 94 8.68 -5.92 18.91
CA LEU A 94 9.31 -6.37 20.15
C LEU A 94 8.34 -6.32 21.34
N SER A 95 7.45 -5.33 21.41
CA SER A 95 6.44 -5.23 22.47
C SER A 95 5.34 -6.29 22.34
N CYS A 96 4.86 -6.57 21.12
CA CYS A 96 3.93 -7.68 20.90
C CYS A 96 4.57 -9.03 21.23
N PHE A 97 5.82 -9.24 20.81
CA PHE A 97 6.55 -10.46 21.10
C PHE A 97 6.76 -10.64 22.60
N SER A 98 7.18 -9.60 23.32
CA SER A 98 7.38 -9.66 24.77
C SER A 98 6.07 -9.90 25.52
N ALA A 99 4.96 -9.29 25.09
CA ALA A 99 3.65 -9.54 25.68
C ALA A 99 3.23 -11.01 25.53
N VAL A 100 3.32 -11.57 24.31
CA VAL A 100 3.00 -12.99 24.07
C VAL A 100 3.94 -13.90 24.86
N TYR A 101 5.24 -13.59 24.91
CA TYR A 101 6.21 -14.35 25.68
C TYR A 101 5.87 -14.39 27.17
N VAL A 102 5.49 -13.26 27.77
CA VAL A 102 5.10 -13.22 29.19
C VAL A 102 3.82 -14.03 29.42
N PHE A 103 2.76 -13.79 28.66
CA PHE A 103 1.44 -14.40 28.90
C PHE A 103 1.34 -15.89 28.59
N PHE A 104 2.17 -16.42 27.68
CA PHE A 104 2.05 -17.81 27.21
C PHE A 104 3.24 -18.69 27.54
N ILE A 105 4.39 -18.12 27.96
CA ILE A 105 5.59 -18.90 28.29
C ILE A 105 5.99 -18.72 29.76
N LEU A 106 5.83 -17.53 30.34
CA LEU A 106 6.22 -17.27 31.73
C LEU A 106 5.08 -17.47 32.75
N ASP A 107 3.83 -17.42 32.32
CA ASP A 107 2.64 -17.88 33.06
C ASP A 107 2.36 -19.36 32.78
#